data_AF-A0AA40T524-F1
#
_entry.id   AF-A0AA40T524-F1
#
_cell.length_a   1.000
_cell.length_b   1.000
_cell.length_c   1.000
_cell.angle_alpha   90.00
_cell.angle_beta   90.00
_cell.angle_gamma   90.00
#
_symmetry.space_group_name_H-M   'P 1'
#
loop_
_entity.id
_entity.type
_entity.pdbx_description
1 polymer ?
#
loop_
_entity_poly.entity_id
_entity_poly.type
_entity_poly.pdbx_seq_one_letter_code
_entity_poly.pdbx_strand_id
1 'polypeptide(L)'
;MSQIEIAQIIEQIKQEISVDADGQAKASVRATARLAGVDDESIRKALESANLKPSKLAQKIKLQRINIDSWRSNGIPNEGVYLIVEYYAFEAGRYCTQKARQAIAHFNKHKTFDGFVYLAFSPKKYSPEKKVQASLVKRIGKLANPVIEVNTPAGKIDILTDHEIIEVKNVLGWKSAVGQILIYSHYYPNHQKIIHLFGQCCSNTKQLIKFHCGEFNIQVTWQ
;
A
#
# COMPACT_ATOMS: atom_id res chain seq x y z
N MET A 1 -10.88 21.63 -18.03
CA MET A 1 -10.71 20.16 -17.98
C MET A 1 -11.51 19.56 -16.84
N SER A 2 -12.23 18.47 -17.07
CA SER A 2 -13.11 17.80 -16.10
C SER A 2 -12.38 16.70 -15.30
N GLN A 3 -12.97 16.21 -14.20
CA GLN A 3 -12.44 15.05 -13.46
C GLN A 3 -12.30 13.78 -14.32
N ILE A 4 -12.99 13.72 -15.47
CA ILE A 4 -12.98 12.58 -16.39
C ILE A 4 -11.64 12.51 -17.16
N GLU A 5 -11.01 13.65 -17.45
CA GLU A 5 -9.77 13.69 -18.24
C GLU A 5 -8.55 13.18 -17.46
N ILE A 6 -8.46 13.46 -16.15
CA ILE A 6 -7.33 12.96 -15.35
C ILE A 6 -7.40 11.43 -15.18
N ALA A 7 -8.60 10.87 -15.02
CA ALA A 7 -8.82 9.43 -14.93
C ALA A 7 -8.45 8.70 -16.23
N GLN A 8 -8.69 9.32 -17.39
CA GLN A 8 -8.28 8.77 -18.69
C GLN A 8 -6.76 8.78 -18.87
N ILE A 9 -6.09 9.86 -18.48
CA ILE A 9 -4.62 9.95 -18.52
C ILE A 9 -4.00 8.90 -17.60
N ILE A 10 -4.60 8.69 -16.44
CA ILE A 10 -4.26 7.65 -15.48
C ILE A 10 -4.31 6.25 -16.10
N GLU A 11 -5.38 5.92 -16.84
CA GLU A 11 -5.49 4.61 -17.49
C GLU A 11 -4.44 4.46 -18.60
N GLN A 12 -4.13 5.53 -19.32
CA GLN A 12 -3.12 5.53 -20.39
C GLN A 12 -1.69 5.31 -19.90
N ILE A 13 -1.37 5.64 -18.64
CA ILE A 13 -0.02 5.46 -18.08
C ILE A 13 0.14 4.14 -17.30
N LYS A 14 -0.92 3.34 -17.19
CA LYS A 14 -0.93 2.05 -16.47
C LYS A 14 0.24 1.13 -16.82
N GLN A 15 0.52 0.99 -18.11
CA GLN A 15 1.59 0.11 -18.61
C GLN A 15 2.99 0.70 -18.41
N GLU A 16 3.08 1.98 -18.03
CA GLU A 16 4.33 2.71 -17.80
C GLU A 16 4.65 2.86 -16.30
N ILE A 17 3.88 2.18 -15.44
CA ILE A 17 4.09 2.08 -14.00
C ILE A 17 4.57 0.67 -13.68
N SER A 18 5.66 0.57 -12.93
CA SER A 18 6.23 -0.69 -12.45
C SER A 18 6.28 -0.68 -10.92
N VAL A 19 6.21 -1.85 -10.29
CA VAL A 19 6.38 -2.02 -8.85
C VAL A 19 7.65 -2.83 -8.61
N ASP A 20 8.52 -2.36 -7.72
CA ASP A 20 9.75 -3.09 -7.39
C ASP A 20 9.53 -4.20 -6.33
N ALA A 21 10.60 -4.93 -6.01
CA ALA A 21 10.56 -6.06 -5.09
C ALA A 21 10.11 -5.67 -3.66
N ASP A 22 10.26 -4.40 -3.29
CA ASP A 22 9.85 -3.84 -2.01
C ASP A 22 8.41 -3.30 -2.01
N GLY A 23 7.71 -3.43 -3.14
CA GLY A 23 6.34 -2.95 -3.31
C GLY A 23 6.23 -1.45 -3.61
N GLN A 24 7.34 -0.78 -3.95
CA GLN A 24 7.32 0.65 -4.27
C GLN A 24 7.05 0.88 -5.75
N ALA A 25 6.13 1.81 -6.02
CA ALA A 25 5.76 2.19 -7.37
C ALA A 25 6.82 3.11 -8.00
N LYS A 26 7.13 2.86 -9.27
CA LYS A 26 7.95 3.70 -10.12
C LYS A 26 7.20 3.99 -11.41
N ALA A 27 7.19 5.23 -11.83
CA ALA A 27 6.63 5.64 -13.11
C ALA A 27 7.75 5.93 -14.11
N SER A 28 7.52 5.65 -15.39
CA SER A 28 8.43 6.10 -16.44
C SER A 28 8.53 7.64 -16.44
N VAL A 29 9.63 8.17 -17.01
CA VAL A 29 9.77 9.62 -17.22
C VAL A 29 8.62 10.17 -18.07
N ARG A 30 8.19 9.40 -19.07
CA ARG A 30 7.09 9.75 -19.97
C ARG A 30 5.74 9.77 -19.25
N ALA A 31 5.46 8.79 -18.39
CA ALA A 31 4.27 8.76 -17.55
C ALA A 31 4.20 9.99 -16.64
N THR A 32 5.32 10.32 -15.99
CA THR A 32 5.45 11.51 -15.14
C THR A 32 5.23 12.80 -15.94
N ALA A 33 5.77 12.89 -17.17
CA ALA A 33 5.57 14.02 -18.06
C ALA A 33 4.10 14.21 -18.45
N ARG A 34 3.40 13.11 -18.77
CA ARG A 34 1.97 13.15 -19.08
C ARG A 34 1.14 13.64 -17.90
N LEU A 35 1.44 13.20 -16.68
CA LEU A 35 0.78 13.67 -15.45
C LEU A 35 1.05 15.17 -15.21
N ALA A 36 2.29 15.60 -15.40
CA ALA A 36 2.69 17.00 -15.27
C ALA A 36 2.20 17.88 -16.44
N GLY A 37 1.72 17.30 -17.54
CA GLY A 37 1.28 18.02 -18.72
C GLY A 37 2.40 18.70 -19.50
N VAL A 38 3.59 18.09 -19.51
CA VAL A 38 4.77 18.61 -20.19
C VAL A 38 5.38 17.55 -21.12
N ASP A 39 6.33 17.97 -21.95
CA ASP A 39 7.14 17.08 -22.78
C ASP A 39 8.15 16.30 -21.92
N ASP A 40 8.37 15.01 -22.20
CA ASP A 40 9.25 14.17 -21.36
C ASP A 40 10.71 14.59 -21.43
N GLU A 41 11.14 15.23 -22.52
CA GLU A 41 12.47 15.80 -22.67
C GLU A 41 12.73 16.92 -21.64
N SER A 42 11.68 17.65 -21.24
CA SER A 42 11.79 18.68 -20.20
C SER A 42 12.20 18.09 -18.85
N ILE A 43 11.65 16.92 -18.50
CA ILE A 43 12.01 16.19 -17.28
C ILE A 43 13.40 15.55 -17.45
N ARG A 44 13.71 14.93 -18.59
CA ARG A 44 15.03 14.34 -18.85
C ARG A 44 16.17 15.36 -18.68
N LYS A 45 16.02 16.54 -19.27
CA LYS A 45 16.99 17.65 -19.13
C LYS A 45 17.11 18.13 -17.68
N ALA A 46 16.01 18.17 -16.93
CA ALA A 46 16.06 18.52 -15.51
C ALA A 46 16.86 17.48 -14.71
N LEU A 47 16.68 16.18 -14.99
CA LEU A 47 17.42 15.10 -14.33
C LEU A 47 18.91 15.09 -14.74
N GLU A 48 19.23 15.36 -16.01
CA GLU A 48 20.62 15.45 -16.50
C GLU A 48 21.38 16.64 -15.93
N SER A 49 20.75 17.81 -15.92
CA SER A 49 21.37 19.06 -15.46
C SER A 49 21.69 19.07 -13.96
N ALA A 50 21.18 18.10 -13.19
CA ALA A 50 21.30 18.02 -11.75
C ALA A 50 22.74 18.17 -11.25
N ASN A 51 23.72 17.58 -11.95
CA ASN A 51 25.11 17.52 -11.52
C ASN A 51 26.03 18.58 -12.18
N LEU A 52 25.51 19.40 -13.10
CA LEU A 52 26.28 20.44 -13.80
C LEU A 52 25.79 21.86 -13.48
N LYS A 53 24.53 22.14 -13.82
CA LYS A 53 23.84 23.42 -13.54
C LYS A 53 22.37 23.11 -13.27
N PRO A 54 22.02 22.79 -12.02
CA PRO A 54 20.71 22.21 -11.73
C PRO A 54 19.60 23.22 -12.03
N SER A 55 18.61 22.77 -12.81
CA SER A 55 17.36 23.51 -13.00
C SER A 55 16.65 23.75 -11.66
N LYS A 56 15.68 24.68 -11.61
CA LYS A 56 14.88 24.90 -10.38
C LYS A 56 14.20 23.62 -9.88
N LEU A 57 13.75 22.76 -10.80
CA LEU A 57 13.21 21.44 -10.48
C LEU A 57 14.30 20.52 -9.87
N ALA A 58 15.47 20.45 -10.48
CA ALA A 58 16.58 19.64 -9.95
C ALA A 58 17.05 20.13 -8.57
N GLN A 59 17.07 21.45 -8.35
CA GLN A 59 17.35 22.05 -7.04
C GLN A 59 16.30 21.64 -6.00
N LYS A 60 15.01 21.72 -6.34
CA LYS A 60 13.91 21.29 -5.45
C LYS A 60 14.07 19.83 -5.03
N ILE A 61 14.40 18.94 -5.97
CA ILE A 61 14.57 17.51 -5.65
C ILE A 61 15.83 17.29 -4.79
N LYS A 62 16.94 17.97 -5.08
CA LYS A 62 18.17 17.88 -4.27
C LYS A 62 17.98 18.38 -2.84
N LEU A 63 17.14 19.38 -2.61
CA LEU A 63 16.82 19.86 -1.25
C LEU A 63 16.19 18.76 -0.38
N GLN A 64 15.51 17.78 -0.99
CA GLN A 64 14.95 16.63 -0.30
C GLN A 64 15.98 15.53 0.00
N ARG A 65 17.26 15.75 -0.33
CA ARG A 65 18.38 14.79 -0.17
C ARG A 65 18.17 13.47 -0.93
N ILE A 66 17.42 13.52 -2.04
CA ILE A 66 17.11 12.36 -2.87
C ILE A 66 18.18 12.21 -3.97
N ASN A 67 18.70 10.99 -4.15
CA ASN A 67 19.55 10.66 -5.30
C ASN A 67 18.67 10.35 -6.52
N ILE A 68 18.93 11.05 -7.63
CA ILE A 68 18.14 10.96 -8.87
C ILE A 68 18.89 10.37 -10.07
N ASP A 69 20.15 9.93 -9.89
CA ASP A 69 21.02 9.50 -10.98
C ASP A 69 20.44 8.28 -11.74
N SER A 70 19.68 7.44 -11.04
CA SER A 70 19.06 6.22 -11.60
C SER A 70 17.68 6.43 -12.22
N TRP A 71 17.03 7.58 -12.01
CA TRP A 71 15.61 7.77 -12.33
C TRP A 71 15.28 7.71 -13.82
N ARG A 72 16.26 8.06 -14.66
CA ARG A 72 16.10 8.01 -16.12
C ARG A 72 15.98 6.59 -16.66
N SER A 73 16.70 5.66 -16.05
CA SER A 73 16.83 4.28 -16.51
C SER A 73 15.92 3.33 -15.73
N ASN A 74 15.74 3.58 -14.44
CA ASN A 74 15.03 2.69 -13.52
C ASN A 74 13.61 3.18 -13.17
N GLY A 75 13.18 4.30 -13.74
CA GLY A 75 11.92 4.95 -13.42
C GLY A 75 12.01 5.88 -12.22
N ILE A 76 11.04 6.77 -12.12
CA ILE A 76 10.91 7.78 -11.08
C ILE A 76 10.07 7.19 -9.94
N PRO A 77 10.62 7.07 -8.72
CA PRO A 77 9.87 6.64 -7.54
C PRO A 77 8.68 7.56 -7.24
N ASN A 78 7.71 7.04 -6.48
CA ASN A 78 6.50 7.75 -6.05
C ASN A 78 6.76 9.20 -5.56
N GLU A 79 7.70 9.38 -4.63
CA GLU A 79 8.05 10.70 -4.08
C GLU A 79 8.59 11.63 -5.16
N GLY A 80 9.35 11.09 -6.12
CA GLY A 80 9.86 11.82 -7.27
C GLY A 80 8.76 12.26 -8.22
N VAL A 81 7.79 11.39 -8.50
CA VAL A 81 6.61 11.72 -9.31
C VAL A 81 5.84 12.86 -8.67
N TYR A 82 5.57 12.77 -7.36
CA TYR A 82 4.86 13.82 -6.62
C TYR A 82 5.61 15.16 -6.71
N LEU A 83 6.91 15.19 -6.42
CA LEU A 83 7.70 16.43 -6.44
C LEU A 83 7.74 17.10 -7.82
N ILE A 84 7.85 16.30 -8.89
CA ILE A 84 7.88 16.81 -10.26
C ILE A 84 6.51 17.38 -10.65
N VAL A 85 5.44 16.65 -10.36
CA VAL A 85 4.08 17.11 -10.66
C VAL A 85 3.73 18.35 -9.82
N GLU A 86 4.13 18.40 -8.55
CA GLU A 86 3.90 19.56 -7.68
C GLU A 86 4.65 20.80 -8.18
N TYR A 87 5.90 20.62 -8.63
CA TYR A 87 6.66 21.69 -9.26
C TYR A 87 5.93 22.29 -10.47
N TYR A 88 5.44 21.45 -11.38
CA TYR A 88 4.66 21.91 -12.54
C TYR A 88 3.24 22.37 -12.19
N ALA A 89 2.73 22.08 -11.00
CA ALA A 89 1.46 22.63 -10.54
C ALA A 89 1.62 24.09 -10.07
N PHE A 90 2.70 24.38 -9.33
CA PHE A 90 2.79 25.62 -8.54
C PHE A 90 4.08 26.46 -8.72
N GLU A 91 5.20 25.86 -9.10
CA GLU A 91 6.53 26.49 -8.97
C GLU A 91 7.29 26.68 -10.31
N ALA A 92 6.77 26.12 -11.41
CA ALA A 92 7.36 26.24 -12.74
C ALA A 92 7.11 27.60 -13.43
N GLY A 93 6.50 28.57 -12.74
CA GLY A 93 6.19 29.91 -13.27
C GLY A 93 5.25 29.84 -14.47
N ARG A 94 5.67 30.41 -15.62
CA ARG A 94 4.88 30.35 -16.86
C ARG A 94 4.68 28.95 -17.43
N TYR A 95 5.44 27.96 -16.95
CA TYR A 95 5.34 26.56 -17.34
C TYR A 95 4.46 25.74 -16.40
N CYS A 96 3.81 26.37 -15.41
CA CYS A 96 2.82 25.68 -14.60
C CYS A 96 1.65 25.21 -15.47
N THR A 97 1.16 24.00 -15.25
CA THR A 97 0.09 23.41 -16.07
C THR A 97 -1.17 23.16 -15.23
N GLN A 98 -2.34 23.33 -15.85
CA GLN A 98 -3.62 22.97 -15.23
C GLN A 98 -3.68 21.46 -14.96
N LYS A 99 -3.06 20.65 -15.82
CA LYS A 99 -3.03 19.19 -15.69
C LYS A 99 -2.28 18.76 -14.43
N ALA A 100 -1.12 19.35 -14.15
CA ALA A 100 -0.35 19.09 -12.94
C ALA A 100 -1.15 19.47 -11.67
N ARG A 101 -1.89 20.59 -11.69
CA ARG A 101 -2.76 20.98 -10.57
C ARG A 101 -3.87 19.97 -10.31
N GLN A 102 -4.47 19.43 -11.36
CA GLN A 102 -5.50 18.40 -11.25
C GLN A 102 -4.91 17.08 -10.74
N ALA A 103 -3.73 16.70 -11.22
CA ALA A 103 -3.00 15.53 -10.73
C ALA A 103 -2.68 15.67 -9.23
N ILE A 104 -2.19 16.83 -8.76
CA ILE A 104 -1.96 17.08 -7.33
C ILE A 104 -3.27 17.07 -6.52
N ALA A 105 -4.33 17.71 -7.02
CA ALA A 105 -5.62 17.66 -6.34
C ALA A 105 -6.13 16.22 -6.20
N HIS A 106 -5.87 15.37 -7.20
CA HIS A 106 -6.16 13.94 -7.14
C HIS A 106 -5.26 13.21 -6.13
N PHE A 107 -3.94 13.43 -6.15
CA PHE A 107 -3.02 12.82 -5.18
C PHE A 107 -3.35 13.21 -3.74
N ASN A 108 -3.67 14.48 -3.48
CA ASN A 108 -4.03 14.97 -2.15
C ASN A 108 -5.35 14.38 -1.64
N LYS A 109 -6.31 14.13 -2.53
CA LYS A 109 -7.55 13.40 -2.19
C LYS A 109 -7.26 11.95 -1.77
N HIS A 110 -6.21 11.35 -2.31
CA HIS A 110 -5.78 9.97 -2.05
C HIS A 110 -4.56 9.86 -1.12
N LYS A 111 -4.16 10.97 -0.49
CA LYS A 111 -3.02 11.15 0.44
C LYS A 111 -1.60 10.88 -0.11
N THR A 112 -1.41 10.10 -1.19
CA THR A 112 -0.12 9.90 -1.91
C THR A 112 -0.35 9.42 -3.36
N PHE A 113 0.66 9.49 -4.25
CA PHE A 113 0.64 8.79 -5.55
C PHE A 113 0.68 7.26 -5.36
N ASP A 114 1.28 6.77 -4.26
CA ASP A 114 1.09 5.39 -3.78
C ASP A 114 -0.38 5.05 -3.57
N GLY A 115 -1.18 5.90 -2.91
CA GLY A 115 -2.61 5.63 -2.68
C GLY A 115 -3.39 5.42 -3.98
N PHE A 116 -2.93 6.03 -5.08
CA PHE A 116 -3.49 5.90 -6.42
C PHE A 116 -2.96 4.67 -7.18
N VAL A 117 -1.63 4.43 -7.22
CA VAL A 117 -1.06 3.21 -7.84
C VAL A 117 -1.59 1.94 -7.15
N TYR A 118 -1.81 2.03 -5.85
CA TYR A 118 -2.38 0.97 -5.03
C TYR A 118 -3.84 0.65 -5.39
N LEU A 119 -4.66 1.66 -5.71
CA LEU A 119 -6.06 1.49 -6.13
C LEU A 119 -6.20 1.02 -7.58
N ALA A 120 -5.33 1.48 -8.48
CA ALA A 120 -5.48 1.27 -9.92
C ALA A 120 -4.66 0.07 -10.47
N PHE A 121 -3.54 -0.30 -9.83
CA PHE A 121 -2.49 -1.13 -10.44
C PHE A 121 -1.91 -2.24 -9.55
N SER A 122 -2.63 -2.73 -8.54
CA SER A 122 -2.15 -3.86 -7.73
C SER A 122 -2.75 -5.21 -8.18
N PRO A 123 -2.10 -5.98 -9.07
CA PRO A 123 -2.35 -7.41 -9.20
C PRO A 123 -1.57 -8.17 -8.10
N LYS A 124 -1.89 -7.89 -6.82
CA LYS A 124 -1.79 -8.74 -5.62
C LYS A 124 -1.83 -7.86 -4.35
N LYS A 125 -3.01 -7.81 -3.72
CA LYS A 125 -3.36 -7.20 -2.41
C LYS A 125 -2.16 -7.03 -1.46
N TYR A 126 -1.66 -5.81 -1.26
CA TYR A 126 -1.19 -5.47 0.08
C TYR A 126 -2.42 -5.55 0.98
N SER A 127 -2.29 -6.31 2.05
CA SER A 127 -3.27 -6.41 3.09
C SER A 127 -2.45 -6.35 4.37
N PRO A 128 -2.70 -5.36 5.24
CA PRO A 128 -2.14 -5.36 6.57
C PRO A 128 -2.33 -6.72 7.27
N GLU A 129 -3.47 -7.39 7.04
CA GLU A 129 -3.74 -8.74 7.55
C GLU A 129 -2.73 -9.75 7.01
N LYS A 130 -2.43 -9.77 5.71
CA LYS A 130 -1.42 -10.67 5.12
C LYS A 130 -0.01 -10.41 5.62
N LYS A 131 0.36 -9.15 5.85
CA LYS A 131 1.67 -8.79 6.42
C LYS A 131 1.79 -9.28 7.87
N VAL A 132 0.74 -9.08 8.66
CA VAL A 132 0.66 -9.54 10.05
C VAL A 132 0.65 -11.07 10.11
N GLN A 133 -0.12 -11.74 9.27
CA GLN A 133 -0.14 -13.20 9.10
C GLN A 133 1.27 -13.73 8.81
N ALA A 134 1.98 -13.18 7.81
CA ALA A 134 3.35 -13.58 7.49
C ALA A 134 4.32 -13.37 8.67
N SER A 135 4.19 -12.26 9.40
CA SER A 135 4.99 -11.98 10.60
C SER A 135 4.69 -12.96 11.73
N LEU A 136 3.42 -13.32 11.93
CA LEU A 136 2.99 -14.30 12.92
C LEU A 136 3.50 -15.70 12.58
N VAL A 137 3.34 -16.13 11.33
CA VAL A 137 3.84 -17.42 10.82
C VAL A 137 5.34 -17.55 11.04
N LYS A 138 6.14 -16.50 10.77
CA LYS A 138 7.58 -16.52 11.06
C LYS A 138 7.90 -16.72 12.54
N ARG A 139 7.04 -16.20 13.43
CA ARG A 139 7.21 -16.31 14.90
C ARG A 139 6.86 -17.70 15.42
N ILE A 140 5.75 -18.28 14.94
CA ILE A 140 5.26 -19.59 15.40
C ILE A 140 5.81 -20.77 14.58
N GLY A 141 6.42 -20.51 13.42
CA GLY A 141 6.90 -21.52 12.47
C GLY A 141 7.97 -22.45 13.01
N LYS A 142 8.61 -22.11 14.12
CA LYS A 142 9.56 -23.00 14.82
C LYS A 142 8.91 -23.94 15.83
N LEU A 143 7.62 -23.76 16.13
CA LEU A 143 6.94 -24.40 17.26
C LEU A 143 5.72 -25.24 16.87
N ALA A 144 5.06 -24.92 15.74
CA ALA A 144 3.70 -25.43 15.51
C ALA A 144 3.32 -25.72 14.04
N ASN A 145 4.29 -25.91 13.14
CA ASN A 145 4.07 -26.30 11.72
C ASN A 145 2.92 -25.55 11.00
N PRO A 146 2.91 -24.21 10.99
CA PRO A 146 1.79 -23.44 10.47
C PRO A 146 1.59 -23.63 8.96
N VAL A 147 0.36 -23.90 8.55
CA VAL A 147 -0.11 -23.88 7.16
C VAL A 147 -1.01 -22.67 6.97
N ILE A 148 -0.73 -21.86 5.96
CA ILE A 148 -1.51 -20.66 5.67
C ILE A 148 -2.60 -20.92 4.66
N GLU A 149 -3.66 -20.10 4.72
CA GLU A 149 -4.64 -19.98 3.65
C GLU A 149 -5.30 -21.33 3.30
N VAL A 150 -5.65 -22.10 4.33
CA VAL A 150 -6.19 -23.47 4.24
C VAL A 150 -7.65 -23.43 3.82
N ASN A 151 -7.97 -24.09 2.70
CA ASN A 151 -9.32 -24.14 2.17
C ASN A 151 -10.23 -25.01 3.04
N THR A 152 -11.46 -24.54 3.24
CA THR A 152 -12.59 -25.27 3.81
C THR A 152 -13.81 -25.08 2.89
N PRO A 153 -14.87 -25.89 3.02
CA PRO A 153 -16.11 -25.66 2.28
C PRO A 153 -16.77 -24.29 2.55
N ALA A 154 -16.49 -23.67 3.69
CA ALA A 154 -17.10 -22.40 4.10
C ALA A 154 -16.21 -21.17 3.95
N GLY A 155 -15.03 -21.32 3.33
CA GLY A 155 -14.05 -20.24 3.20
C GLY A 155 -12.64 -20.72 3.46
N LYS A 156 -11.79 -19.84 3.96
CA LYS A 156 -10.36 -20.12 4.08
C LYS A 156 -9.83 -19.65 5.43
N ILE A 157 -9.16 -20.56 6.14
CA ILE A 157 -8.51 -20.30 7.41
C ILE A 157 -7.19 -19.56 7.14
N ASP A 158 -6.94 -18.47 7.86
CA ASP A 158 -5.71 -17.70 7.68
C ASP A 158 -4.48 -18.52 8.06
N ILE A 159 -4.45 -19.13 9.26
CA ILE A 159 -3.36 -20.00 9.70
C ILE A 159 -3.94 -21.19 10.47
N LEU A 160 -3.49 -22.39 10.11
CA LEU A 160 -3.77 -23.65 10.78
C LEU A 160 -2.46 -24.20 11.35
N THR A 161 -2.44 -24.61 12.60
CA THR A 161 -1.34 -25.38 13.20
C THR A 161 -1.82 -26.78 13.56
N ASP A 162 -0.95 -27.59 14.16
CA ASP A 162 -1.32 -28.92 14.66
C ASP A 162 -2.42 -28.88 15.74
N HIS A 163 -2.62 -27.72 16.40
CA HIS A 163 -3.51 -27.59 17.57
C HIS A 163 -4.40 -26.34 17.57
N GLU A 164 -4.22 -25.41 16.63
CA GLU A 164 -4.88 -24.10 16.65
C GLU A 164 -5.41 -23.73 15.27
N ILE A 165 -6.58 -23.09 15.26
CA ILE A 165 -7.05 -22.29 14.12
C ILE A 165 -6.91 -20.82 14.47
N ILE A 166 -6.26 -20.06 13.60
CA ILE A 166 -5.92 -18.66 13.86
C ILE A 166 -6.50 -17.79 12.74
N GLU A 167 -7.35 -16.83 13.13
CA GLU A 167 -7.86 -15.77 12.25
C GLU A 167 -7.10 -14.47 12.54
N VAL A 168 -6.55 -13.81 11.52
CA VAL A 168 -5.80 -12.57 11.66
C VAL A 168 -6.67 -11.40 11.22
N LYS A 169 -6.96 -10.47 12.13
CA LYS A 169 -7.87 -9.35 11.83
C LYS A 169 -7.39 -8.02 12.35
N ASN A 170 -7.71 -6.94 11.63
CA ASN A 170 -7.66 -5.63 12.25
C ASN A 170 -8.61 -5.59 13.45
N VAL A 171 -8.22 -4.92 14.53
CA VAL A 171 -9.00 -4.82 15.77
C VAL A 171 -10.42 -4.31 15.53
N LEU A 172 -10.65 -3.45 14.55
CA LEU A 172 -11.99 -2.95 14.21
C LEU A 172 -12.90 -4.05 13.62
N GLY A 173 -12.31 -5.11 13.04
CA GLY A 173 -12.99 -6.23 12.42
C GLY A 173 -13.22 -7.43 13.34
N TRP A 174 -12.92 -7.35 14.64
CA TRP A 174 -12.92 -8.49 15.56
C TRP A 174 -14.21 -9.32 15.56
N LYS A 175 -15.39 -8.69 15.40
CA LYS A 175 -16.68 -9.40 15.34
C LYS A 175 -16.79 -10.33 14.13
N SER A 176 -16.26 -9.88 12.98
CA SER A 176 -16.23 -10.72 11.78
C SER A 176 -15.30 -11.92 11.97
N ALA A 177 -14.16 -11.72 12.64
CA ALA A 177 -13.24 -12.80 12.98
C ALA A 177 -13.88 -13.85 13.90
N VAL A 178 -14.72 -13.44 14.86
CA VAL A 178 -15.51 -14.35 15.69
C VAL A 178 -16.43 -15.23 14.83
N GLY A 179 -17.17 -14.64 13.89
CA GLY A 179 -18.03 -15.41 12.99
C GLY A 179 -17.23 -16.41 12.15
N GLN A 180 -16.14 -15.95 11.54
CA GLN A 180 -15.28 -16.79 10.68
C GLN A 180 -14.70 -17.96 11.46
N ILE A 181 -14.08 -17.71 12.63
CA ILE A 181 -13.40 -18.76 13.39
C ILE A 181 -14.37 -19.79 13.97
N LEU A 182 -15.58 -19.37 14.35
CA LEU A 182 -16.62 -20.30 14.80
C LEU A 182 -17.02 -21.26 13.68
N ILE A 183 -17.24 -20.74 12.47
CA ILE A 183 -17.56 -21.57 11.30
C ILE A 183 -16.42 -22.52 10.96
N TYR A 184 -15.17 -22.03 10.95
CA TYR A 184 -14.01 -22.86 10.65
C TYR A 184 -13.77 -23.95 11.69
N SER A 185 -14.12 -23.70 12.96
CA SER A 185 -13.95 -24.68 14.05
C SER A 185 -14.78 -25.95 13.88
N HIS A 186 -15.85 -25.94 13.08
CA HIS A 186 -16.59 -27.16 12.77
C HIS A 186 -15.78 -28.19 11.96
N TYR A 187 -14.80 -27.73 11.18
CA TYR A 187 -13.91 -28.61 10.41
C TYR A 187 -12.68 -29.06 11.22
N TYR A 188 -12.41 -28.39 12.34
CA TYR A 188 -11.28 -28.64 13.24
C TYR A 188 -11.72 -28.60 14.71
N PRO A 189 -12.62 -29.51 15.15
CA PRO A 189 -13.33 -29.40 16.43
C PRO A 189 -12.43 -29.45 17.67
N ASN A 190 -11.27 -30.09 17.56
CA ASN A 190 -10.30 -30.22 18.66
C ASN A 190 -9.26 -29.09 18.68
N HIS A 191 -9.30 -28.15 17.73
CA HIS A 191 -8.33 -27.06 17.68
C HIS A 191 -8.78 -25.89 18.57
N GLN A 192 -7.81 -25.28 19.26
CA GLN A 192 -8.04 -24.06 20.00
C GLN A 192 -8.31 -22.91 19.01
N LYS A 193 -9.36 -22.13 19.30
CA LYS A 193 -9.73 -20.95 18.51
C LYS A 193 -8.89 -19.77 18.96
N ILE A 194 -8.17 -19.14 18.03
CA ILE A 194 -7.37 -17.93 18.28
C ILE A 194 -7.74 -16.82 17.30
N ILE A 195 -8.03 -15.63 17.80
CA ILE A 195 -8.07 -14.42 16.99
C ILE A 195 -6.83 -13.59 17.30
N HIS A 196 -6.01 -13.35 16.28
CA HIS A 196 -4.84 -12.47 16.37
C HIS A 196 -5.19 -11.09 15.85
N LEU A 197 -5.32 -10.11 16.75
CA LEU A 197 -5.75 -8.75 16.43
C LEU A 197 -4.56 -7.81 16.27
N PHE A 198 -4.62 -6.94 15.27
CA PHE A 198 -3.66 -5.85 15.10
C PHE A 198 -4.32 -4.48 14.97
N GLY A 199 -3.55 -3.43 15.28
CA GLY A 199 -4.01 -2.04 15.23
C GLY A 199 -4.30 -1.47 16.61
N GLN A 200 -4.54 -0.16 16.66
CA GLN A 200 -4.68 0.57 17.92
C GLN A 200 -6.13 0.58 18.41
N CYS A 201 -6.31 0.34 19.71
CA CYS A 201 -7.55 0.58 20.45
C CYS A 201 -7.25 0.83 21.93
N CYS A 202 -8.19 1.43 22.65
CA CYS A 202 -8.03 1.69 24.08
C CYS A 202 -8.17 0.41 24.92
N SER A 203 -7.68 0.44 26.17
CA SER A 203 -7.69 -0.70 27.08
C SER A 203 -9.10 -1.24 27.35
N ASN A 204 -10.11 -0.37 27.45
CA ASN A 204 -11.50 -0.77 27.64
C ASN A 204 -12.01 -1.61 26.45
N THR A 205 -11.67 -1.22 25.22
CA THR A 205 -12.01 -2.02 24.03
C THR A 205 -11.30 -3.37 24.04
N LYS A 206 -10.04 -3.46 24.47
CA LYS A 206 -9.33 -4.74 24.60
C LYS A 206 -10.01 -5.68 25.60
N GLN A 207 -10.44 -5.16 26.75
CA GLN A 207 -11.15 -5.93 27.77
C GLN A 207 -12.50 -6.42 27.26
N LEU A 208 -13.27 -5.54 26.61
CA LEU A 208 -14.56 -5.89 25.99
C LEU A 208 -14.40 -7.03 24.96
N ILE A 209 -13.41 -6.94 24.09
CA ILE A 209 -13.14 -7.96 23.07
C ILE A 209 -12.76 -9.29 23.73
N LYS A 210 -11.86 -9.27 24.73
CA LYS A 210 -11.46 -10.48 25.47
C LYS A 210 -12.64 -11.13 26.17
N PHE A 211 -13.49 -10.35 26.82
CA PHE A 211 -14.70 -10.83 27.48
C PHE A 211 -15.60 -11.58 26.48
N HIS A 212 -16.00 -10.94 25.39
CA HIS A 212 -16.89 -11.56 24.41
C HIS A 212 -16.27 -12.76 23.68
N CYS A 213 -14.97 -12.73 23.36
CA CYS A 213 -14.29 -13.87 22.75
C CYS A 213 -14.19 -15.06 23.73
N GLY A 214 -14.00 -14.77 25.03
CA GLY A 214 -13.94 -15.77 26.09
C GLY A 214 -15.22 -16.61 26.20
N GLU A 215 -16.40 -16.00 26.03
CA GLU A 215 -17.70 -16.70 26.02
C GLU A 215 -17.79 -17.79 24.94
N PHE A 216 -17.00 -17.67 23.87
CA PHE A 216 -16.94 -18.64 22.77
C PHE A 216 -15.72 -19.55 22.84
N ASN A 217 -14.99 -19.56 23.97
CA ASN A 217 -13.70 -20.23 24.13
C ASN A 217 -12.70 -19.83 23.03
N ILE A 218 -12.64 -18.53 22.70
CA ILE A 218 -11.71 -17.95 21.74
C ILE A 218 -10.63 -17.18 22.50
N GLN A 219 -9.37 -17.56 22.29
CA GLN A 219 -8.22 -16.85 22.82
C GLN A 219 -7.89 -15.64 21.93
N VAL A 220 -7.62 -14.48 22.54
CA VAL A 220 -7.28 -13.25 21.82
C VAL A 220 -5.82 -12.87 22.05
N THR A 221 -5.06 -12.75 20.97
CA THR A 221 -3.68 -12.28 20.97
C THR A 221 -3.56 -10.97 20.19
N TRP A 222 -2.46 -10.22 20.39
CA TRP A 222 -2.35 -8.83 19.93
C TRP A 222 -1.01 -8.57 19.22
N GLN A 223 -1.02 -7.65 18.25
CA GLN A 223 0.16 -7.07 17.61
C GLN A 223 0.01 -5.57 17.34
#